data_AF-I2CRW1-F1
#
_entry.id   AF-I2CRW1-F1
#
_cell.length_a   1.000
_cell.length_b   1.000
_cell.length_c   1.000
_cell.angle_alpha   90.00
_cell.angle_beta   90.00
_cell.angle_gamma   90.00
#
_symmetry.space_group_name_H-M   'P 1'
#
loop_
_entity.id
_entity.type
_entity.pdbx_description
1 polymer ?
#
loop_
_entity_poly.entity_id
_entity_poly.type
_entity_poly.pdbx_seq_one_letter_code
_entity_poly.pdbx_strand_id
1 'polypeptide(L)'
;MYNSRSKLYTYRFSTRAVADPLHRNYCCAVPRGEALDLHKLAELTSIFEGKHDYQNFANRLQHKRRMSKKGEEFSTVRHVRSVELVSEAPEEYAIHVLLDGALQRMVRNMVGGLWAVARGDMSEAELRRALDGPLYAKGRSPIRAAPAHGLTLEWVYYDDF
;
A
#
# COMPACT_ATOMS: atom_id res chain seq x y z
N MET A 1 -5.66 -15.38 -23.93
CA MET A 1 -6.20 -14.44 -22.92
C MET A 1 -5.16 -14.34 -21.82
N TYR A 2 -4.42 -13.22 -21.73
CA TYR A 2 -3.34 -13.07 -20.74
C TYR A 2 -3.92 -12.66 -19.39
N ASN A 3 -4.29 -13.65 -18.57
CA ASN A 3 -4.70 -13.40 -17.19
C ASN A 3 -3.45 -13.45 -16.31
N SER A 4 -3.02 -12.29 -15.79
CA SER A 4 -1.96 -12.26 -14.78
C SER A 4 -2.47 -12.90 -13.49
N ARG A 5 -1.70 -13.82 -12.91
CA ARG A 5 -2.03 -14.53 -11.67
C ARG A 5 -1.79 -13.67 -10.42
N SER A 6 -0.71 -12.90 -10.40
CA SER A 6 -0.35 -12.02 -9.28
C SER A 6 0.64 -10.95 -9.73
N LYS A 7 0.85 -9.95 -8.86
CA LYS A 7 1.79 -8.85 -9.08
C LYS A 7 2.57 -8.59 -7.81
N LEU A 8 3.87 -8.34 -7.94
CA LEU A 8 4.72 -7.84 -6.86
C LEU A 8 4.91 -6.34 -7.03
N TYR A 9 4.41 -5.58 -6.07
CA TYR A 9 4.74 -4.16 -5.96
C TYR A 9 5.76 -3.97 -4.85
N THR A 10 6.71 -3.07 -5.06
CA THR A 10 7.69 -2.68 -4.06
C THR A 10 7.59 -1.19 -3.80
N TYR A 11 7.47 -0.82 -2.52
CA TYR A 11 7.57 0.57 -2.10
C TYR A 11 8.89 0.82 -1.38
N ARG A 12 9.79 1.60 -1.97
CA ARG A 12 11.10 1.93 -1.37
C ARG A 12 11.07 3.25 -0.63
N PHE A 13 11.72 3.27 0.52
CA PHE A 13 11.91 4.48 1.31
C PHE A 13 13.23 4.46 2.08
N SER A 14 13.71 5.65 2.42
CA SER A 14 14.95 5.83 3.18
C SER A 14 14.72 6.69 4.41
N THR A 15 15.33 6.30 5.52
CA THR A 15 15.36 7.07 6.77
C THR A 15 16.63 7.91 6.90
N ARG A 16 17.47 7.95 5.86
CA ARG A 16 18.72 8.74 5.84
C ARG A 16 18.44 10.21 6.09
N ALA A 17 19.33 10.86 6.83
CA ALA A 17 19.26 12.30 7.05
C ALA A 17 19.38 13.13 5.76
N VAL A 18 20.08 12.58 4.75
CA VAL A 18 20.24 13.17 3.42
C VAL A 18 19.79 12.14 2.39
N ALA A 19 18.79 12.51 1.59
CA ALA A 19 18.29 11.64 0.52
C ALA A 19 19.35 11.45 -0.57
N ASP A 20 19.47 10.23 -1.08
CA ASP A 20 20.33 9.96 -2.24
C ASP A 20 19.70 10.58 -3.51
N PRO A 21 20.36 11.57 -4.14
CA PRO A 21 19.83 12.23 -5.33
C PRO A 21 19.69 11.27 -6.52
N LEU A 22 20.45 10.18 -6.59
CA LEU A 22 20.38 9.19 -7.67
C LEU A 22 19.08 8.38 -7.60
N HIS A 23 18.59 8.13 -6.39
CA HIS A 23 17.39 7.31 -6.14
C HIS A 23 16.12 8.13 -5.88
N ARG A 24 16.18 9.47 -5.96
CA ARG A 24 15.05 10.39 -5.64
C ARG A 24 13.72 10.10 -6.38
N ASN A 25 13.79 9.43 -7.53
CA ASN A 25 12.62 9.09 -8.35
C ASN A 25 12.06 7.68 -8.08
N TYR A 26 12.76 6.88 -7.27
CA TYR A 26 12.45 5.46 -7.03
C TYR A 26 12.42 5.11 -5.54
N CYS A 27 12.91 6.00 -4.67
CA CYS A 27 12.96 5.84 -3.22
C CYS A 27 12.43 7.11 -2.55
N CYS A 28 11.45 6.95 -1.67
CA CYS A 28 10.87 8.05 -0.92
C CYS A 28 11.71 8.36 0.32
N ALA A 29 12.27 9.56 0.41
CA ALA A 29 12.89 10.01 1.65
C ALA A 29 11.84 10.26 2.73
N VAL A 30 12.02 9.68 3.91
CA VAL A 30 11.28 10.08 5.11
C VAL A 30 11.81 11.45 5.54
N PRO A 31 10.96 12.46 5.74
CA PRO A 31 11.42 13.80 6.12
C PRO A 31 12.28 13.80 7.37
N ARG A 32 13.33 14.64 7.36
CA ARG A 32 14.27 14.76 8.48
C ARG A 32 13.53 15.17 9.76
N GLY A 33 13.75 14.41 10.84
CA GLY A 33 13.13 14.65 12.14
C GLY A 33 11.80 13.93 12.35
N GLU A 34 11.25 13.28 11.32
CA GLU A 34 10.13 12.36 11.51
C GLU A 34 10.67 11.00 11.98
N ALA A 35 10.31 10.61 13.20
CA ALA A 35 10.57 9.26 13.68
C ALA A 35 9.60 8.29 12.97
N LEU A 36 10.15 7.20 12.46
CA LEU A 36 9.38 6.10 11.89
C LEU A 36 9.75 4.83 12.65
N ASP A 37 8.84 4.33 13.47
CA ASP A 37 9.04 3.08 14.21
C ASP A 37 8.99 1.89 13.24
N LEU A 38 10.17 1.43 12.82
CA LEU A 38 10.33 0.33 11.88
C LEU A 38 9.89 -1.02 12.47
N HIS A 39 10.00 -1.18 13.80
CA HIS A 39 9.54 -2.40 14.47
C HIS A 39 8.02 -2.48 14.36
N LYS A 40 7.33 -1.39 14.75
CA LYS A 40 5.87 -1.30 14.64
C LYS A 40 5.41 -1.40 13.18
N LEU A 41 6.16 -0.83 12.23
CA LEU A 41 5.86 -0.96 10.81
C LEU A 41 5.93 -2.43 10.37
N ALA A 42 6.98 -3.16 10.75
CA ALA A 42 7.16 -4.58 10.43
C ALA A 42 6.05 -5.45 11.03
N GLU A 43 5.69 -5.23 12.30
CA GLU A 43 4.62 -5.99 12.98
C GLU A 43 3.26 -5.82 12.29
N LEU A 44 3.01 -4.63 11.74
CA LEU A 44 1.72 -4.27 11.15
C LEU A 44 1.58 -4.64 9.66
N THR A 45 2.64 -5.07 8.96
CA THR A 45 2.51 -5.38 7.53
C THR A 45 1.52 -6.53 7.30
N SER A 46 1.59 -7.55 8.15
CA SER A 46 0.78 -8.77 8.06
C SER A 46 -0.73 -8.56 8.19
N ILE A 47 -1.18 -7.44 8.76
CA ILE A 47 -2.63 -7.17 8.93
C ILE A 47 -3.36 -7.08 7.58
N PHE A 48 -2.62 -6.79 6.52
CA PHE A 48 -3.17 -6.68 5.17
C PHE A 48 -3.22 -8.02 4.45
N GLU A 49 -2.63 -9.09 4.97
CA GLU A 49 -2.59 -10.39 4.30
C GLU A 49 -3.94 -11.10 4.37
N GLY A 50 -4.31 -11.77 3.29
CA GLY A 50 -5.61 -12.42 3.13
C GLY A 50 -6.58 -11.60 2.28
N LYS A 51 -7.87 -11.86 2.46
CA LYS A 51 -8.96 -11.27 1.67
C LYS A 51 -9.70 -10.22 2.47
N HIS A 52 -9.57 -8.96 2.05
CA HIS A 52 -10.25 -7.82 2.69
C HIS A 52 -10.96 -6.95 1.67
N ASP A 53 -11.92 -6.15 2.14
CA ASP A 53 -12.53 -5.09 1.35
C ASP A 53 -11.69 -3.80 1.42
N TYR A 54 -10.88 -3.56 0.39
CA TYR A 54 -9.97 -2.41 0.33
C TYR A 54 -10.64 -1.10 -0.10
N GLN A 55 -11.96 -0.94 0.09
CA GLN A 55 -12.68 0.27 -0.28
C GLN A 55 -12.10 1.56 0.33
N ASN A 56 -11.64 1.52 1.58
CA ASN A 56 -11.00 2.66 2.26
C ASN A 56 -9.56 2.92 1.78
N PHE A 57 -8.96 1.94 1.10
CA PHE A 57 -7.62 2.02 0.53
C PHE A 57 -7.66 2.32 -0.98
N ALA A 58 -8.82 2.61 -1.55
CA ALA A 58 -8.96 2.83 -2.98
C ALA A 58 -9.44 4.25 -3.31
N ASN A 59 -8.93 4.80 -4.40
CA ASN A 59 -9.38 6.09 -4.91
C ASN A 59 -10.34 5.90 -6.10
N ARG A 60 -11.18 6.91 -6.34
CA ARG A 60 -12.08 7.01 -7.52
C ARG A 60 -13.03 5.81 -7.69
N LEU A 61 -13.45 5.17 -6.61
CA LEU A 61 -14.39 4.05 -6.62
C LEU A 61 -15.69 4.36 -7.39
N GLN A 62 -16.24 5.57 -7.22
CA GLN A 62 -17.48 5.97 -7.91
C GLN A 62 -17.35 5.99 -9.43
N HIS A 63 -16.19 6.39 -9.96
CA HIS A 63 -15.95 6.38 -11.39
C HIS A 63 -15.85 4.93 -11.92
N LYS A 64 -15.13 4.06 -11.21
CA LYS A 64 -15.02 2.63 -11.54
C LYS A 64 -16.38 1.92 -11.50
N ARG A 65 -17.21 2.17 -10.48
CA ARG A 65 -18.58 1.64 -10.34
C ARG A 65 -19.53 2.09 -11.45
N ARG A 66 -19.31 3.27 -12.04
CA ARG A 66 -20.10 3.76 -13.19
C ARG A 66 -19.63 3.16 -14.52
N MET A 67 -18.36 2.80 -14.59
CA MET A 67 -17.73 2.21 -15.78
C MET A 67 -17.82 0.68 -15.82
N SER A 68 -18.25 0.02 -14.72
CA SER A 68 -18.54 -1.41 -14.75
C SER A 68 -19.72 -1.66 -15.69
N LYS A 69 -19.63 -2.72 -16.49
CA LYS A 69 -20.69 -3.07 -17.44
C LYS A 69 -21.99 -3.26 -16.69
N LYS A 70 -23.11 -2.92 -17.34
CA LYS A 70 -24.44 -3.09 -16.78
C LYS A 70 -24.64 -4.58 -16.43
N GLY A 71 -24.66 -4.91 -15.13
CA GLY A 71 -24.74 -6.30 -14.63
C GLY A 71 -23.45 -6.87 -14.01
N GLU A 72 -22.30 -6.21 -14.12
CA GLU A 72 -21.08 -6.59 -13.38
C GLU A 72 -20.98 -5.81 -12.06
N GLU A 73 -20.99 -6.54 -10.95
CA GLU A 73 -20.76 -5.94 -9.63
C GLU A 73 -19.27 -5.63 -9.44
N PHE A 74 -18.95 -4.34 -9.30
CA PHE A 74 -17.58 -3.90 -9.02
C PHE A 74 -17.19 -4.22 -7.58
N SER A 75 -16.40 -5.28 -7.39
CA SER A 75 -15.87 -5.65 -6.08
C SER A 75 -14.58 -4.89 -5.73
N THR A 76 -14.51 -4.44 -4.48
CA THR A 76 -13.32 -3.87 -3.83
C THR A 76 -12.57 -4.90 -2.98
N VAL A 77 -13.06 -6.14 -2.93
CA VAL A 77 -12.37 -7.23 -2.25
C VAL A 77 -11.13 -7.61 -3.04
N ARG A 78 -9.97 -7.66 -2.37
CA ARG A 78 -8.71 -8.13 -2.95
C ARG A 78 -8.05 -9.13 -2.04
N HIS A 79 -7.24 -9.99 -2.64
CA HIS A 79 -6.41 -10.96 -1.95
C HIS A 79 -4.96 -10.49 -2.02
N VAL A 80 -4.41 -10.11 -0.87
CA VAL A 80 -2.98 -9.84 -0.70
C VAL A 80 -2.36 -11.10 -0.12
N ARG A 81 -1.35 -11.62 -0.79
CA ARG A 81 -0.71 -12.90 -0.45
C ARG A 81 0.36 -12.73 0.61
N SER A 82 1.15 -11.66 0.51
CA SER A 82 2.14 -11.32 1.52
C SER A 82 2.44 -9.82 1.52
N VAL A 83 2.79 -9.31 2.70
CA VAL A 83 3.32 -7.95 2.89
C VAL A 83 4.54 -7.99 3.80
N GLU A 84 5.69 -7.63 3.26
CA GLU A 84 6.98 -7.79 3.96
C GLU A 84 7.75 -6.48 3.96
N LEU A 85 8.26 -6.08 5.13
CA LEU A 85 9.27 -5.04 5.25
C LEU A 85 10.66 -5.70 5.15
N VAL A 86 11.48 -5.24 4.21
CA VAL A 86 12.86 -5.69 4.04
C VAL A 86 13.83 -4.51 4.14
N SER A 87 15.02 -4.74 4.68
CA SER A 87 16.15 -3.80 4.58
C SER A 87 16.97 -4.16 3.34
N GLU A 88 17.05 -3.25 2.38
CA GLU A 88 17.85 -3.44 1.16
C GLU A 88 19.30 -2.94 1.36
N ALA A 89 19.48 -1.91 2.20
CA ALA A 89 20.78 -1.36 2.61
C ALA A 89 20.64 -0.62 3.96
N PRO A 90 21.74 -0.13 4.57
CA PRO A 90 21.64 0.69 5.78
C PRO A 90 20.74 1.91 5.57
N GLU A 91 19.71 2.05 6.40
CA GLU A 91 18.70 3.13 6.33
C GLU A 91 17.89 3.18 5.02
N GLU A 92 17.87 2.08 4.27
CA GLU A 92 17.06 1.91 3.05
C GLU A 92 16.21 0.65 3.16
N TYR A 93 14.91 0.83 2.97
CA TYR A 93 13.91 -0.19 3.24
C TYR A 93 12.95 -0.30 2.07
N ALA A 94 12.37 -1.47 1.93
CA ALA A 94 11.35 -1.74 0.94
C ALA A 94 10.16 -2.49 1.57
N ILE A 95 8.95 -2.12 1.17
CA ILE A 95 7.73 -2.87 1.49
C ILE A 95 7.31 -3.63 0.23
N HIS A 96 7.43 -4.95 0.29
CA HIS A 96 6.98 -5.86 -0.75
C HIS A 96 5.51 -6.18 -0.55
N VAL A 97 4.71 -6.05 -1.60
CA VAL A 97 3.28 -6.36 -1.60
C VAL A 97 2.96 -7.28 -2.76
N LEU A 98 2.79 -8.56 -2.46
CA LEU A 98 2.36 -9.57 -3.43
C LEU A 98 0.84 -9.70 -3.37
N LEU A 99 0.16 -9.50 -4.50
CA LEU A 99 -1.30 -9.59 -4.54
C LEU A 99 -1.85 -10.03 -5.89
N ASP A 100 -3.08 -10.53 -5.90
CA ASP A 100 -3.76 -10.97 -7.13
C ASP A 100 -4.09 -9.79 -8.06
N GLY A 101 -4.41 -8.62 -7.48
CA GLY A 101 -4.58 -7.39 -8.25
C GLY A 101 -4.89 -6.16 -7.40
N ALA A 102 -4.29 -5.02 -7.72
CA ALA A 102 -4.47 -3.79 -6.94
C ALA A 102 -5.69 -2.95 -7.38
N LEU A 103 -6.33 -2.27 -6.42
CA LEU A 103 -7.19 -1.12 -6.70
C LEU A 103 -6.34 0.13 -6.96
N GLN A 104 -6.93 1.17 -7.56
CA GLN A 104 -6.22 2.42 -7.82
C GLN A 104 -5.72 3.04 -6.50
N ARG A 105 -4.40 3.23 -6.40
CA ARG A 105 -3.66 3.74 -5.22
C ARG A 105 -3.67 2.83 -3.98
N MET A 106 -4.19 1.61 -4.08
CA MET A 106 -4.26 0.64 -2.98
C MET A 106 -2.94 0.49 -2.22
N VAL A 107 -1.87 0.10 -2.92
CA VAL A 107 -0.55 -0.14 -2.29
C VAL A 107 -0.02 1.14 -1.61
N ARG A 108 -0.20 2.31 -2.24
CA ARG A 108 0.24 3.58 -1.65
C ARG A 108 -0.57 3.98 -0.42
N ASN A 109 -1.85 3.67 -0.39
CA ASN A 109 -2.69 3.89 0.79
C ASN A 109 -2.35 2.91 1.90
N MET A 110 -2.01 1.65 1.59
CA MET A 110 -1.53 0.68 2.58
C MET A 110 -0.26 1.18 3.26
N VAL A 111 0.75 1.57 2.47
CA VAL A 111 2.01 2.14 2.98
C VAL A 111 1.75 3.42 3.79
N GLY A 112 0.86 4.30 3.30
CA GLY A 112 0.50 5.52 4.01
C GLY A 112 -0.16 5.28 5.37
N GLY A 113 -1.01 4.25 5.47
CA GLY A 113 -1.60 3.83 6.75
C GLY A 113 -0.56 3.27 7.72
N LEU A 114 0.34 2.40 7.24
CA LEU A 114 1.47 1.90 8.03
C LEU A 114 2.33 3.05 8.57
N TRP A 115 2.67 4.02 7.72
CA TRP A 115 3.47 5.17 8.11
C TRP A 115 2.77 6.05 9.14
N ALA A 116 1.46 6.28 9.01
CA ALA A 116 0.71 7.04 10.00
C ALA A 116 0.76 6.35 11.38
N VAL A 117 0.65 5.02 11.43
CA VAL A 117 0.73 4.28 12.69
C VAL A 117 2.16 4.26 13.26
N ALA A 118 3.16 4.08 12.40
CA ALA A 118 4.58 4.08 12.78
C ALA A 118 5.09 5.46 13.23
N ARG A 119 4.42 6.54 12.84
CA ARG A 119 4.69 7.92 13.30
C ARG A 119 3.89 8.32 14.54
N GLY A 120 2.86 7.54 14.90
CA GLY A 120 1.95 7.87 15.99
C GLY A 120 0.79 8.80 15.61
N ASP A 121 0.63 9.15 14.33
CA ASP A 121 -0.49 9.95 13.81
C ASP A 121 -1.82 9.18 13.78
N MET A 122 -1.75 7.85 13.86
CA MET A 122 -2.88 6.93 13.80
C MET A 122 -2.65 5.75 14.75
N SER A 123 -3.70 5.26 15.40
CA SER A 123 -3.64 4.03 16.19
C SER A 123 -3.75 2.78 15.30
N GLU A 124 -3.21 1.65 15.77
CA GLU A 124 -3.41 0.36 15.10
C GLU A 124 -4.90 0.00 14.95
N ALA A 125 -5.71 0.30 15.98
CA ALA A 125 -7.15 0.06 15.95
C ALA A 125 -7.85 0.85 14.83
N GLU A 126 -7.44 2.09 14.58
CA GLU A 126 -7.95 2.89 13.47
C GLU A 126 -7.54 2.34 12.10
N LEU A 127 -6.31 1.81 11.99
CA LEU A 127 -5.84 1.17 10.75
C LEU A 127 -6.62 -0.12 10.46
N ARG A 128 -6.83 -0.97 11.47
CA ARG A 128 -7.67 -2.18 11.36
C ARG A 128 -9.12 -1.82 11.03
N ARG A 129 -9.66 -0.78 11.67
CA ARG A 129 -10.99 -0.25 11.33
C ARG A 129 -11.06 0.29 9.91
N ALA A 130 -9.98 0.87 9.38
CA ALA A 130 -9.95 1.28 7.99
C ALA A 130 -9.98 0.08 7.03
N LEU A 131 -9.37 -1.05 7.41
CA LEU A 131 -9.34 -2.27 6.59
C LEU A 131 -10.66 -3.04 6.62
N ASP A 132 -11.21 -3.29 7.81
CA ASP A 132 -12.36 -4.18 7.98
C ASP A 132 -13.65 -3.45 8.37
N GLY A 133 -13.58 -2.13 8.54
CA GLY A 133 -14.72 -1.30 8.92
C GLY A 133 -15.44 -0.65 7.73
N PRO A 134 -16.50 0.12 8.02
CA PRO A 134 -17.29 0.78 6.99
C PRO A 134 -16.49 1.85 6.24
N LEU A 135 -16.95 2.16 5.01
CA LEU A 135 -16.38 3.23 4.20
C LEU A 135 -16.43 4.58 4.94
N TYR A 136 -15.30 5.30 4.97
CA TYR A 136 -15.29 6.66 5.49
C TYR A 136 -16.14 7.61 4.62
N ALA A 137 -16.80 8.57 5.26
CA ALA A 137 -17.42 9.68 4.56
C ALA A 137 -16.40 10.41 3.68
N LYS A 138 -16.86 10.99 2.57
CA LYS A 138 -16.00 11.64 1.58
C LYS A 138 -15.10 12.69 2.24
N GLY A 139 -13.79 12.57 2.04
CA GLY A 139 -12.80 13.49 2.60
C GLY A 139 -12.48 13.29 4.08
N ARG A 140 -13.00 12.22 4.70
CA ARG A 140 -12.80 11.91 6.13
C ARG A 140 -11.87 10.72 6.38
N SER A 141 -11.32 10.11 5.34
CA SER A 141 -10.34 9.03 5.52
C SER A 141 -9.10 9.59 6.21
N PRO A 142 -8.61 8.96 7.30
CA PRO A 142 -7.38 9.39 7.95
C PRO A 142 -6.14 8.90 7.19
N ILE A 143 -6.30 8.01 6.19
CA ILE A 143 -5.20 7.48 5.38
C ILE A 143 -4.87 8.45 4.26
N ARG A 144 -3.60 8.84 4.17
CA ARG A 144 -3.04 9.59 3.04
C ARG A 144 -2.13 8.67 2.23
N ALA A 145 -2.29 8.65 0.91
CA ALA A 145 -1.43 7.89 0.03
C ALA A 145 0.04 8.30 0.20
N ALA A 146 0.92 7.34 0.44
CA ALA A 146 2.36 7.56 0.40
C ALA A 146 2.79 8.15 -0.97
N PRO A 147 3.89 8.91 -1.08
CA PRO A 147 4.35 9.49 -2.35
C PRO A 147 4.45 8.50 -3.50
N ALA A 148 4.21 8.95 -4.74
CA ALA A 148 4.09 8.03 -5.88
C ALA A 148 5.41 7.42 -6.32
N HIS A 149 6.49 8.19 -6.21
CA HIS A 149 7.81 7.84 -6.74
C HIS A 149 8.50 6.72 -5.96
N GLY A 150 8.05 6.39 -4.74
CA GLY A 150 8.56 5.22 -4.03
C GLY A 150 8.01 3.88 -4.54
N LEU A 151 6.92 3.89 -5.32
CA LEU A 151 6.25 2.66 -5.76
C LEU A 151 6.72 2.19 -7.14
N THR A 152 7.16 0.94 -7.21
CA THR A 152 7.50 0.23 -8.45
C THR A 152 6.66 -1.05 -8.57
N LEU A 153 6.24 -1.40 -9.79
CA LEU A 153 5.73 -2.73 -10.13
C LEU A 153 6.92 -3.57 -10.57
N GLU A 154 7.35 -4.51 -9.74
CA GLU A 154 8.55 -5.32 -9.98
C GLU A 154 8.22 -6.50 -10.91
N TRP A 155 7.15 -7.23 -10.60
CA TRP A 155 6.81 -8.46 -11.30
C TRP A 155 5.33 -8.58 -11.62
N VAL A 156 5.05 -9.22 -12.75
CA VAL A 156 3.72 -9.71 -13.12
C VAL A 156 3.87 -11.20 -13.42
N TYR A 157 3.20 -12.02 -12.61
CA TYR A 157 3.24 -13.46 -12.72
C TYR A 157 2.10 -13.96 -13.60
N TYR A 158 2.37 -14.94 -14.44
CA TYR A 158 1.40 -15.64 -15.29
C TYR A 158 1.46 -17.13 -14.98
N ASP A 159 0.43 -17.88 -15.40
CA ASP A 159 0.51 -19.34 -15.36
C ASP A 159 1.48 -19.84 -16.44
N ASP A 160 2.12 -20.99 -16.17
CA ASP A 160 2.95 -21.69 -17.15
C ASP A 160 2.06 -22.22 -18.29
N PHE A 161 2.54 -22.11 -19.53
CA PHE A 161 1.82 -22.56 -20.74
C PHE A 161 2.13 -24.01 -21.09
#